data_AF-A0A7Y6GCF8-F1
#
_entry.id   AF-A0A7Y6GCF8-F1
#
_cell.length_a   1.000
_cell.length_b   1.000
_cell.length_c   1.000
_cell.angle_alpha   90.00
_cell.angle_beta   90.00
_cell.angle_gamma   90.00
#
_symmetry.space_group_name_H-M   'P 1'
#
loop_
_entity.id
_entity.type
_entity.pdbx_description
1 polymer ?
#
loop_
_entity_poly.entity_id
_entity_poly.type
_entity_poly.pdbx_seq_one_letter_code
_entity_poly.pdbx_strand_id
1 'polypeptide(L)'
;MREDRSDRFSAEPAVIDGVCVVTVRGEVDHAVKDLLTEALRCEDAVPPRIVVDLGGVTFMDSSGINVLIAAHQRVAGARGWLRIARAQESVRRLLRLVGVDALIPCHASVEQAVHA
;
A
#
# COMPACT_ATOMS: atom_id res chain seq x y z
N MET A 1 -12.22 -29.59 4.62
CA MET A 1 -11.36 -29.13 5.72
C MET A 1 -10.77 -27.82 5.25
N ARG A 2 -11.07 -26.70 5.94
CA ARG A 2 -10.74 -25.35 5.49
C ARG A 2 -9.22 -25.16 5.61
N GLU A 3 -8.54 -25.12 4.48
CA GLU A 3 -7.10 -24.83 4.43
C GLU A 3 -6.87 -23.41 4.95
N ASP A 4 -5.86 -23.32 5.81
CA ASP A 4 -5.38 -22.12 6.46
C ASP A 4 -5.10 -21.01 5.42
N ARG A 5 -5.98 -20.01 5.36
CA ARG A 5 -5.84 -18.85 4.45
C ARG A 5 -5.12 -17.67 5.11
N SER A 6 -4.78 -17.77 6.39
CA SER A 6 -4.26 -16.64 7.16
C SER A 6 -2.74 -16.49 7.07
N ASP A 7 -2.01 -17.52 6.65
CA ASP A 7 -0.54 -17.49 6.48
C ASP A 7 -0.03 -16.83 5.19
N ARG A 8 -0.91 -16.29 4.32
CA ARG A 8 -0.51 -15.75 3.00
C ARG A 8 -0.36 -14.24 2.92
N PHE A 9 -0.65 -13.49 3.98
CA PHE A 9 -0.58 -12.02 3.98
C PHE A 9 0.07 -11.49 5.25
N SER A 10 0.94 -10.50 5.10
CA SER A 10 1.46 -9.70 6.21
C SER A 10 1.53 -8.23 5.81
N ALA A 11 1.19 -7.36 6.75
CA ALA A 11 1.34 -5.91 6.62
C ALA A 11 2.00 -5.38 7.90
N GLU A 12 3.25 -4.95 7.77
CA GLU A 12 4.07 -4.51 8.89
C GLU A 12 4.30 -2.99 8.76
N PRO A 13 3.66 -2.15 9.61
CA PRO A 13 3.93 -0.73 9.64
C PRO A 13 5.26 -0.45 10.36
N ALA A 14 6.03 0.47 9.80
CA ALA A 14 7.26 1.02 10.38
C ALA A 14 7.26 2.54 10.16
N VAL A 15 8.01 3.28 10.99
CA VAL A 15 8.17 4.73 10.82
C VAL A 15 9.61 5.02 10.44
N ILE A 16 9.80 5.71 9.31
CA ILE A 16 11.11 6.13 8.79
C ILE A 16 11.03 7.63 8.51
N ASP A 17 11.87 8.44 9.18
CA ASP A 17 11.89 9.90 9.02
C ASP A 17 10.52 10.59 9.18
N GLY A 18 9.68 10.06 10.07
CA GLY A 18 8.32 10.56 10.29
C GLY A 18 7.33 10.21 9.17
N VAL A 19 7.71 9.31 8.27
CA VAL A 19 6.86 8.71 7.23
C VAL A 19 6.51 7.28 7.63
N CYS A 20 5.24 6.94 7.49
CA CYS A 20 4.73 5.61 7.77
C CYS A 20 4.98 4.69 6.57
N VAL A 21 5.84 3.70 6.73
CA VAL A 21 6.15 2.70 5.71
C VAL A 21 5.42 1.41 6.06
N VAL A 22 4.45 1.01 5.24
CA VAL A 22 3.71 -0.25 5.41
C VAL A 22 4.28 -1.27 4.44
N THR A 23 4.97 -2.27 4.98
CA THR A 23 5.53 -3.37 4.18
C THR A 23 4.49 -4.46 4.02
N VAL A 24 4.05 -4.67 2.79
CA VAL A 24 3.02 -5.66 2.46
C VAL A 24 3.68 -6.84 1.75
N ARG A 25 3.34 -8.06 2.18
CA ARG A 25 3.81 -9.29 1.54
C ARG A 25 2.66 -10.26 1.33
N GLY A 26 2.74 -11.00 0.22
CA GLY A 26 1.79 -12.03 -0.14
C GLY A 26 0.75 -11.61 -1.17
N GLU A 27 -0.43 -12.20 -1.08
CA GLU A 27 -1.54 -11.94 -2.01
C GLU A 27 -2.50 -10.90 -1.42
N VAL A 28 -2.81 -9.86 -2.19
CA VAL A 28 -3.78 -8.82 -1.80
C VAL A 28 -5.08 -9.02 -2.57
N ASP A 29 -6.04 -9.64 -1.91
CA ASP A 29 -7.39 -9.86 -2.44
C ASP A 29 -8.47 -9.33 -1.48
N HIS A 30 -9.72 -9.60 -1.79
CA HIS A 30 -10.86 -9.22 -0.95
C HIS A 30 -10.77 -9.74 0.49
N ALA A 31 -10.12 -10.88 0.75
CA ALA A 31 -10.07 -11.49 2.07
C ALA A 31 -9.19 -10.71 3.06
N VAL A 32 -8.17 -10.01 2.54
CA VAL A 32 -7.19 -9.25 3.35
C VAL A 32 -7.37 -7.74 3.26
N LYS A 33 -8.42 -7.27 2.56
CA LYS A 33 -8.70 -5.84 2.34
C LYS A 33 -8.81 -5.05 3.66
N ASP A 34 -9.43 -5.65 4.68
CA ASP A 34 -9.71 -4.98 5.95
C ASP A 34 -8.40 -4.83 6.75
N LEU A 35 -7.58 -5.88 6.78
CA LEU A 35 -6.24 -5.86 7.36
C LEU A 35 -5.32 -4.83 6.68
N LEU A 36 -5.34 -4.75 5.35
CA LEU A 36 -4.57 -3.74 4.63
C LEU A 36 -5.10 -2.33 4.93
N THR A 37 -6.42 -2.16 5.00
CA THR A 37 -7.03 -0.86 5.33
C THR A 37 -6.61 -0.39 6.72
N GLU A 38 -6.59 -1.29 7.71
CA GLU A 38 -6.14 -1.03 9.07
C GLU A 38 -4.65 -0.70 9.12
N ALA A 39 -3.80 -1.48 8.43
CA ALA A 39 -2.36 -1.20 8.37
C ALA A 39 -2.03 0.17 7.74
N LEU A 40 -2.88 0.66 6.83
CA LEU A 40 -2.75 1.98 6.21
C LEU A 40 -3.33 3.12 7.08
N ARG A 41 -3.96 2.83 8.23
CA ARG A 41 -4.35 3.85 9.21
C ARG A 41 -3.12 4.21 10.04
N CYS A 42 -2.24 5.03 9.46
CA CYS A 42 -1.16 5.61 10.23
C CYS A 42 -1.68 6.83 11.01
N GLU A 43 -1.97 6.63 12.30
CA GLU A 43 -2.59 7.62 13.18
C GLU A 43 -1.58 8.64 13.73
N ASP A 44 -0.29 8.31 13.70
CA ASP A 44 0.75 9.08 14.43
C ASP A 44 1.35 10.26 13.64
N ALA A 45 1.13 10.36 12.32
CA ALA A 45 1.74 11.41 11.48
C ALA A 45 0.75 12.51 11.08
N VAL A 46 1.08 13.77 11.37
CA VAL A 46 0.32 14.96 10.95
C VAL A 46 1.23 15.94 10.21
N PRO A 47 1.03 16.20 8.89
CA PRO A 47 0.08 15.52 8.01
C PRO A 47 0.49 14.05 7.74
N PRO A 48 -0.46 13.15 7.48
CA PRO A 48 -0.15 11.73 7.29
C PRO A 48 0.68 11.50 6.02
N ARG A 49 1.83 10.85 6.18
CA ARG A 49 2.72 10.49 5.07
C ARG A 49 2.86 8.99 5.06
N ILE A 50 2.43 8.34 3.97
CA ILE A 50 2.39 6.89 3.89
C ILE A 50 3.12 6.41 2.64
N VAL A 51 4.02 5.46 2.81
CA VAL A 51 4.66 4.68 1.75
C VAL A 51 4.19 3.24 1.89
N VAL A 52 3.69 2.65 0.81
CA VAL A 52 3.33 1.23 0.78
C VAL A 52 4.41 0.47 0.03
N ASP A 53 5.20 -0.36 0.71
CA ASP A 53 6.16 -1.27 0.08
C ASP A 53 5.40 -2.51 -0.41
N LEU A 54 5.26 -2.63 -1.72
CA LEU A 54 4.61 -3.74 -2.41
C LEU A 54 5.63 -4.76 -2.98
N GLY A 55 6.89 -4.72 -2.53
CA GLY A 55 7.96 -5.60 -3.00
C GLY A 55 7.71 -7.08 -2.72
N GLY A 56 6.98 -7.39 -1.65
CA GLY A 56 6.57 -8.76 -1.32
C GLY A 56 5.21 -9.16 -1.89
N VAL A 57 4.51 -8.27 -2.61
CA VAL A 57 3.18 -8.54 -3.15
C VAL A 57 3.28 -9.21 -4.51
N THR A 58 2.83 -10.46 -4.58
CA THR A 58 2.88 -11.27 -5.80
C THR A 58 1.63 -11.11 -6.66
N PHE A 59 0.49 -10.79 -6.03
CA PHE A 59 -0.81 -10.63 -6.66
C PHE A 59 -1.63 -9.54 -5.99
N MET A 60 -2.38 -8.77 -6.79
CA MET A 60 -3.33 -7.77 -6.30
C MET A 60 -4.58 -7.73 -7.22
N ASP A 61 -5.77 -7.79 -6.63
CA ASP A 61 -7.05 -7.64 -7.35
C ASP A 61 -7.61 -6.21 -7.27
N SER A 62 -8.82 -6.00 -7.81
CA SER A 62 -9.52 -4.72 -7.75
C SER A 62 -9.89 -4.30 -6.32
N SER A 63 -10.06 -5.24 -5.38
CA SER A 63 -10.32 -4.94 -3.97
C SER A 63 -9.09 -4.27 -3.35
N GLY A 64 -7.90 -4.83 -3.57
CA GLY A 64 -6.64 -4.24 -3.12
C GLY A 64 -6.38 -2.84 -3.69
N ILE A 65 -6.67 -2.66 -4.99
CA ILE A 65 -6.60 -1.35 -5.64
C ILE A 65 -7.53 -0.33 -4.96
N ASN A 66 -8.79 -0.71 -4.72
CA ASN A 66 -9.76 0.19 -4.09
C ASN A 66 -9.32 0.62 -2.68
N VAL A 67 -8.67 -0.27 -1.92
CA VAL A 67 -8.09 0.08 -0.62
C VAL A 67 -7.00 1.14 -0.77
N LEU A 68 -6.10 1.03 -1.75
CA LEU A 68 -5.07 2.04 -2.01
C LEU A 68 -5.66 3.40 -2.40
N ILE A 69 -6.68 3.41 -3.26
CA ILE A 69 -7.38 4.63 -3.68
C ILE A 69 -8.08 5.29 -2.49
N ALA A 70 -8.81 4.52 -1.67
CA ALA A 70 -9.50 5.02 -0.50
C ALA A 70 -8.51 5.58 0.54
N ALA A 71 -7.37 4.90 0.75
CA ALA A 71 -6.31 5.38 1.62
C ALA A 71 -5.70 6.69 1.09
N HIS A 72 -5.43 6.79 -0.22
CA HIS A 72 -4.93 8.01 -0.84
C HIS A 72 -5.90 9.19 -0.64
N GLN A 73 -7.19 8.99 -0.90
CA GLN A 73 -8.22 10.03 -0.71
C GLN A 73 -8.29 10.51 0.74
N ARG A 74 -8.27 9.58 1.70
CA ARG A 74 -8.27 9.89 3.14
C ARG A 74 -7.05 10.73 3.53
N VAL A 75 -5.87 10.32 3.08
CA VAL A 75 -4.60 10.99 3.39
C VAL A 75 -4.53 12.37 2.73
N ALA A 76 -4.97 12.48 1.48
CA ALA A 76 -5.05 13.76 0.76
C ALA A 76 -6.01 14.74 1.44
N GLY A 77 -7.15 14.27 1.96
CA GLY A 77 -8.09 15.07 2.74
C GLY A 77 -7.47 15.68 4.01
N ALA A 78 -6.45 15.03 4.58
CA ALA A 78 -5.68 15.50 5.72
C ALA A 78 -4.40 16.29 5.33
N ARG A 79 -4.29 16.74 4.07
CA ARG A 79 -3.10 17.41 3.49
C ARG A 79 -1.82 16.56 3.52
N GLY A 80 -1.98 15.24 3.63
CA GLY A 80 -0.92 14.26 3.55
C GLY A 80 -0.71 13.74 2.14
N TRP A 81 0.13 12.71 2.01
CA TRP A 81 0.32 11.98 0.76
C TRP A 81 0.50 10.48 0.98
N LEU A 82 0.11 9.71 -0.03
CA LEU A 82 0.36 8.27 -0.12
C LEU A 82 1.19 7.99 -1.38
N ARG A 83 2.23 7.17 -1.23
CA ARG A 83 3.13 6.74 -2.31
C ARG A 83 3.31 5.22 -2.28
N ILE A 84 3.67 4.64 -3.41
CA ILE A 84 3.95 3.21 -3.55
C ILE A 84 5.45 3.02 -3.80
N ALA A 85 6.02 1.99 -3.19
CA ALA A 85 7.42 1.58 -3.37
C ALA A 85 7.50 0.13 -3.82
N ARG A 86 8.52 -0.18 -4.65
CA ARG A 86 8.95 -1.55 -5.01
C ARG A 86 7.85 -2.47 -5.56
N ALA A 87 6.76 -1.93 -6.09
CA ALA A 87 5.70 -2.75 -6.69
C ALA A 87 6.26 -3.66 -7.79
N GLN A 88 5.93 -4.95 -7.73
CA GLN A 88 6.33 -5.94 -8.74
C GLN A 88 5.71 -5.61 -10.11
N GLU A 89 6.27 -6.14 -11.19
CA GLU A 89 5.83 -5.80 -12.56
C GLU A 89 4.34 -6.11 -12.80
N SER A 90 3.86 -7.25 -12.29
CA SER A 90 2.45 -7.67 -12.37
C SER A 90 1.52 -6.61 -11.75
N VAL A 91 1.83 -6.20 -10.52
CA VAL A 91 1.09 -5.17 -9.77
C VAL A 91 1.23 -3.81 -10.45
N ARG A 92 2.42 -3.42 -10.91
CA ARG A 92 2.63 -2.17 -11.66
C ARG A 92 1.82 -2.12 -12.96
N ARG A 93 1.72 -3.23 -13.68
CA ARG A 93 0.90 -3.32 -14.89
C ARG A 93 -0.58 -3.14 -14.56
N LEU A 94 -1.04 -3.80 -13.52
CA LEU A 94 -2.41 -3.66 -13.01
C LEU A 94 -2.70 -2.20 -12.62
N LEU A 95 -1.85 -1.58 -11.80
CA LEU A 95 -1.97 -0.17 -11.37
C LEU A 95 -2.02 0.81 -12.55
N ARG A 96 -1.20 0.58 -13.58
CA ARG A 96 -1.23 1.38 -14.83
C ARG A 96 -2.51 1.17 -15.63
N LEU A 97 -2.99 -0.07 -15.71
CA LEU A 97 -4.20 -0.39 -16.44
C LEU A 97 -5.42 0.30 -15.83
N VAL A 98 -5.48 0.41 -14.50
CA VAL A 98 -6.56 1.12 -13.79
C VAL A 98 -6.30 2.62 -13.62
N GLY A 99 -5.14 3.13 -14.05
CA GLY A 99 -4.76 4.55 -13.95
C GLY A 99 -4.41 5.03 -12.54
N VAL A 100 -4.10 4.12 -11.61
CA VAL A 100 -3.73 4.47 -10.24
C VAL A 100 -2.32 5.07 -10.16
N ASP A 101 -1.43 4.72 -11.07
CA ASP A 101 -0.09 5.29 -11.15
C ASP A 101 -0.09 6.81 -11.41
N ALA A 102 -1.14 7.34 -12.03
CA ALA A 102 -1.35 8.78 -12.23
C ALA A 102 -1.82 9.49 -10.96
N LEU A 103 -2.45 8.78 -10.02
CA LEU A 103 -2.96 9.30 -8.75
C LEU A 103 -1.96 9.13 -7.61
N ILE A 104 -1.28 7.98 -7.59
CA ILE A 104 -0.40 7.54 -6.50
C ILE A 104 1.00 7.31 -7.10
N PRO A 105 1.97 8.20 -6.78
CA PRO A 105 3.34 8.06 -7.29
C PRO A 105 3.96 6.72 -6.91
N CYS A 106 4.55 6.05 -7.90
CA CYS A 106 5.19 4.74 -7.75
C CYS A 106 6.72 4.86 -7.90
N HIS A 107 7.46 4.53 -6.85
CA HIS A 107 8.92 4.60 -6.79
C HIS A 107 9.56 3.21 -6.79
N ALA A 108 10.83 3.14 -7.20
CA ALA A 108 11.56 1.88 -7.29
C ALA A 108 12.06 1.36 -5.93
N SER A 109 12.15 2.23 -4.93
CA SER A 109 12.59 1.90 -3.56
C SER A 109 11.78 2.65 -2.51
N VAL A 110 11.80 2.14 -1.27
CA VAL A 110 11.18 2.80 -0.11
C VAL A 110 11.86 4.13 0.17
N GLU A 111 13.20 4.15 0.15
CA GLU A 111 13.99 5.38 0.36
C GLU A 111 13.60 6.49 -0.63
N GLN A 112 13.47 6.16 -1.92
CA GLN A 112 13.00 7.14 -2.91
C GLN A 112 11.57 7.61 -2.62
N ALA A 113 10.67 6.74 -2.18
CA ALA A 113 9.30 7.13 -1.87
C ALA A 113 9.21 8.04 -0.63
N VAL A 114 10.08 7.82 0.36
CA VAL A 114 10.17 8.65 1.58
C VAL A 114 10.72 10.04 1.26
N HIS A 115 11.71 10.15 0.38
CA HIS A 115 12.41 11.42 0.09
C HIS A 115 11.98 12.15 -1.20
N ALA A 116 11.03 11.61 -1.97
CA ALA A 116 10.55 12.23 -3.21
C ALA A 116 9.76 13.53 -3.01
#